data_AF-A0A927Y5F5-F1
#
_entry.id   AF-A0A927Y5F5-F1
#
_cell.length_a   1.000
_cell.length_b   1.000
_cell.length_c   1.000
_cell.angle_alpha   90.00
_cell.angle_beta   90.00
_cell.angle_gamma   90.00
#
_symmetry.space_group_name_H-M   'P 1'
#
loop_
_entity.id
_entity.type
_entity.pdbx_description
1 polymer ?
#
loop_
_entity_poly.entity_id
_entity_poly.type
_entity_poly.pdbx_seq_one_letter_code
_entity_poly.pdbx_strand_id
1 'polypeptide(L)'
;MAGKSVEMLSNAIAEMRTYGEGFIIADQSPSAVDISAIRNTNTKIIMRLPDETDRRLAGKSAALKDEQLDEIAKLPKGVAVVYQNDWLEPVLCKVKKYSGGESPYSFEPAQKNNNGNEEHFKTELLKLLLKGRVTERLEADIDYLDKELPFVSLSTKNKIGIKSLIDEYRRTHTLSIWEDKHFGQLSSVVCELLNSDSKVERYAQEAKDFAELSIDLRKLIEAKVGDVSDEVTLSISQCLMKHYSTANEDNLRIYAAWRDDVVKRGGLS
;
A
#
# COMPACT_ATOMS: atom_id res chain seq x y z
N MET A 1 -26.63 14.58 -1.10
CA MET A 1 -25.92 13.29 -1.27
C MET A 1 -24.68 13.37 -2.17
N ALA A 2 -24.51 14.37 -3.05
CA ALA A 2 -23.32 14.49 -3.92
C ALA A 2 -22.02 14.96 -3.20
N GLY A 3 -22.13 15.69 -2.08
CA GLY A 3 -20.94 16.22 -1.37
C GLY A 3 -20.01 15.17 -0.78
N LYS A 4 -20.54 14.01 -0.38
CA LYS A 4 -19.75 12.95 0.28
C LYS A 4 -18.80 12.25 -0.70
N SER A 5 -19.22 12.06 -1.96
CA SER A 5 -18.38 11.44 -3.00
C SER A 5 -17.27 12.39 -3.48
N VAL A 6 -17.54 13.69 -3.55
CA VAL A 6 -16.55 14.72 -3.91
C VAL A 6 -15.49 14.87 -2.83
N GLU A 7 -15.90 14.87 -1.57
CA GLU A 7 -15.01 14.95 -0.42
C GLU A 7 -14.12 13.69 -0.33
N MET A 8 -14.68 12.50 -0.61
CA MET A 8 -13.90 11.26 -0.71
C MET A 8 -12.88 11.29 -1.85
N LEU A 9 -13.24 11.81 -3.03
CA LEU A 9 -12.31 11.95 -4.16
C LEU A 9 -11.21 12.96 -3.83
N SER A 10 -11.54 14.11 -3.25
CA SER A 10 -10.56 15.14 -2.90
C SER A 10 -9.61 14.69 -1.78
N ASN A 11 -10.12 13.95 -0.77
CA ASN A 11 -9.30 13.38 0.30
C ASN A 11 -8.39 12.26 -0.22
N ALA A 12 -8.90 11.38 -1.09
CA ALA A 12 -8.09 10.36 -1.75
C ALA A 12 -6.97 10.97 -2.60
N ILE A 13 -7.26 12.05 -3.35
CA ILE A 13 -6.26 12.79 -4.15
C ILE A 13 -5.16 13.39 -3.26
N ALA A 14 -5.54 13.97 -2.11
CA ALA A 14 -4.59 14.56 -1.17
C ALA A 14 -3.69 13.50 -0.49
N GLU A 15 -4.25 12.34 -0.13
CA GLU A 15 -3.47 11.20 0.37
C GLU A 15 -2.51 10.67 -0.69
N MET A 16 -2.98 10.40 -1.92
CA MET A 16 -2.17 9.84 -3.01
C MET A 16 -0.93 10.69 -3.32
N ARG A 17 -1.05 12.02 -3.27
CA ARG A 17 0.07 12.95 -3.48
C ARG A 17 1.15 12.84 -2.40
N THR A 18 0.79 12.52 -1.17
CA THR A 18 1.74 12.35 -0.05
C THR A 18 2.58 11.07 -0.22
N TYR A 19 2.02 10.06 -0.89
CA TYR A 19 2.66 8.75 -1.09
C TYR A 19 3.36 8.58 -2.44
N GLY A 20 3.40 9.63 -3.26
CA GLY A 20 3.98 9.57 -4.61
C GLY A 20 3.18 8.71 -5.58
N GLU A 21 1.93 8.39 -5.25
CA GLU A 21 1.01 7.66 -6.12
C GLU A 21 0.33 8.62 -7.10
N GLY A 22 0.19 8.20 -8.35
CA GLY A 22 -0.59 8.90 -9.36
C GLY A 22 -1.77 8.06 -9.82
N PHE A 23 -2.90 8.70 -10.10
CA PHE A 23 -4.02 8.07 -10.80
C PHE A 23 -4.28 8.82 -12.11
N ILE A 24 -4.83 8.10 -13.09
CA ILE A 24 -5.22 8.66 -14.38
C ILE A 24 -6.72 8.42 -14.54
N ILE A 25 -7.46 9.48 -14.85
CA ILE A 25 -8.85 9.40 -15.26
C ILE A 25 -8.87 9.47 -16.79
N ALA A 26 -9.45 8.46 -17.42
CA ALA A 26 -9.66 8.42 -18.87
C ALA A 26 -11.16 8.28 -19.13
N ASP A 27 -11.76 9.29 -19.76
CA ASP A 27 -13.17 9.31 -20.12
C ASP A 27 -13.36 9.99 -21.48
N GLN A 28 -14.40 9.60 -22.21
CA GLN A 28 -14.80 10.17 -23.49
C GLN A 28 -15.74 11.38 -23.34
N SER A 29 -16.35 11.55 -22.16
CA SER A 29 -17.31 12.59 -21.83
C SER A 29 -16.89 13.27 -20.52
N PRO A 30 -16.04 14.31 -20.56
CA PRO A 30 -15.65 15.08 -19.39
C PRO A 30 -16.82 15.49 -18.49
N SER A 31 -17.98 15.83 -19.05
CA SER A 31 -19.20 16.17 -18.29
C SER A 31 -19.75 15.05 -17.40
N ALA A 32 -19.37 13.78 -17.65
CA ALA A 32 -19.72 12.64 -16.80
C ALA A 32 -18.79 12.51 -15.58
N VAL A 33 -17.64 13.18 -15.59
CA VAL A 33 -16.69 13.21 -14.49
C VAL A 33 -17.01 14.38 -13.55
N ASP A 34 -16.86 14.17 -12.25
CA ASP A 34 -17.07 15.25 -11.28
C ASP A 34 -16.13 16.43 -11.55
N ILE A 35 -16.68 17.64 -11.55
CA ILE A 35 -15.94 18.86 -11.87
C ILE A 35 -14.75 19.10 -10.93
N SER A 36 -14.81 18.62 -9.69
CA SER A 36 -13.70 18.68 -8.75
C SER A 36 -12.50 17.85 -9.23
N ALA A 37 -12.72 16.64 -9.76
CA ALA A 37 -11.65 15.78 -10.28
C ALA A 37 -11.00 16.40 -11.52
N ILE A 38 -11.80 17.01 -12.40
CA ILE A 38 -11.29 17.71 -13.60
C ILE A 38 -10.44 18.92 -13.20
N ARG A 39 -10.85 19.69 -12.20
CA ARG A 39 -10.11 20.87 -11.74
C ARG A 39 -8.84 20.49 -10.97
N ASN A 40 -8.92 19.47 -10.13
CA ASN A 40 -7.84 19.10 -9.20
C ASN A 40 -6.78 18.16 -9.78
N THR A 41 -6.98 17.63 -11.00
CA THR A 41 -5.94 16.87 -11.71
C THR A 41 -4.86 17.80 -12.26
N ASN A 42 -3.60 17.49 -11.97
CA ASN A 42 -2.46 18.33 -12.32
C ASN A 42 -2.18 18.33 -13.84
N THR A 43 -2.07 17.13 -14.42
CA THR A 43 -1.79 16.93 -15.83
C THR A 43 -3.08 16.65 -16.59
N LYS A 44 -3.29 17.35 -17.69
CA LYS A 44 -4.46 17.25 -18.56
C LYS A 44 -4.01 16.92 -19.98
N ILE A 45 -4.58 15.86 -20.55
CA ILE A 45 -4.37 15.43 -21.93
C ILE A 45 -5.73 15.39 -22.61
N ILE A 46 -6.03 16.43 -23.40
CA ILE A 46 -7.33 16.62 -24.04
C ILE A 46 -7.22 16.20 -25.50
N MET A 47 -7.84 15.07 -25.83
CA MET A 47 -7.99 14.61 -27.21
C MET A 47 -9.23 15.23 -27.85
N ARG A 48 -9.55 14.81 -29.08
CA ARG A 48 -10.72 15.31 -29.81
C ARG A 48 -12.01 15.11 -29.00
N LEU A 49 -12.70 16.21 -28.70
CA LEU A 49 -14.01 16.22 -28.05
C LEU A 49 -15.02 16.87 -29.02
N PRO A 50 -16.10 16.16 -29.42
CA PRO A 50 -17.08 16.71 -30.35
C PRO A 50 -18.09 17.65 -29.68
N ASP A 51 -18.46 17.37 -28.43
CA ASP A 51 -19.47 18.13 -27.69
C ASP A 51 -18.92 19.49 -27.22
N GLU A 52 -19.73 20.55 -27.30
CA GLU A 52 -19.31 21.90 -26.89
C GLU A 52 -19.12 22.01 -25.37
N THR A 53 -20.01 21.40 -24.59
CA THR A 53 -19.97 21.44 -23.14
C THR A 53 -18.71 20.77 -22.63
N ASP A 54 -18.38 19.60 -23.17
CA ASP A 54 -17.16 18.86 -22.86
C ASP A 54 -15.90 19.65 -23.24
N ARG A 55 -15.88 20.26 -24.44
CA ARG A 55 -14.77 21.11 -24.89
C ARG A 55 -14.54 22.28 -23.94
N ARG A 56 -15.61 22.96 -23.53
CA ARG A 56 -15.55 24.10 -22.63
C ARG A 56 -15.09 23.69 -21.24
N LEU A 57 -15.63 22.60 -20.69
CA LEU A 57 -15.27 22.08 -19.37
C LEU A 57 -13.79 21.66 -19.31
N ALA A 58 -13.36 20.78 -20.22
CA ALA A 58 -11.98 20.30 -20.26
C ALA A 58 -11.02 21.44 -20.65
N GLY A 59 -11.34 22.21 -21.69
CA GLY A 59 -10.45 23.24 -22.21
C GLY A 59 -10.23 24.40 -21.24
N LYS A 60 -11.28 24.90 -20.58
CA LYS A 60 -11.12 25.95 -19.56
C LYS A 60 -10.32 25.46 -18.35
N SER A 61 -10.44 24.18 -17.98
CA SER A 61 -9.62 23.58 -16.91
C SER A 61 -8.13 23.48 -17.27
N ALA A 62 -7.78 23.58 -18.55
CA ALA A 62 -6.42 23.59 -19.08
C ALA A 62 -5.98 24.98 -19.58
N ALA A 63 -6.63 26.05 -19.10
CA ALA A 63 -6.32 27.45 -19.43
C ALA A 63 -6.42 27.81 -20.93
N LEU A 64 -7.21 27.09 -21.72
CA LEU A 64 -7.47 27.46 -23.12
C LEU A 64 -8.36 28.71 -23.22
N LYS A 65 -8.05 29.55 -24.21
CA LYS A 65 -8.87 30.71 -24.62
C LYS A 65 -10.12 30.24 -25.34
N ASP A 66 -11.18 31.05 -25.35
CA ASP A 66 -12.46 30.68 -26.00
C ASP A 66 -12.29 30.35 -27.48
N GLU A 67 -11.45 31.10 -28.19
CA GLU A 67 -11.13 30.88 -29.61
C GLU A 67 -10.45 29.52 -29.87
N GLN A 68 -9.77 28.96 -28.86
CA GLN A 68 -9.07 27.67 -28.98
C GLN A 68 -9.99 26.47 -28.70
N LEU A 69 -11.14 26.69 -28.05
CA LEU A 69 -12.06 25.62 -27.70
C LEU A 69 -12.64 24.94 -28.94
N ASP A 70 -12.89 25.70 -30.01
CA ASP A 70 -13.41 25.18 -31.26
C ASP A 70 -12.42 24.29 -32.04
N GLU A 71 -11.13 24.47 -31.80
CA GLU A 71 -10.09 23.65 -32.42
C GLU A 71 -10.01 22.24 -31.82
N ILE A 72 -10.47 22.05 -30.58
CA ILE A 72 -10.50 20.73 -29.92
C ILE A 72 -11.34 19.73 -30.75
N ALA A 73 -12.45 20.17 -31.36
CA ALA A 73 -13.32 19.32 -32.18
C ALA A 73 -12.64 18.86 -33.49
N LYS A 74 -11.58 19.56 -33.92
CA LYS A 74 -10.88 19.36 -35.19
C LYS A 74 -9.58 18.58 -35.03
N LEU A 75 -9.18 18.23 -33.81
CA LEU A 75 -7.94 17.51 -33.55
C LEU A 75 -7.91 16.17 -34.31
N PRO A 76 -6.86 15.91 -35.13
CA PRO A 76 -6.73 14.64 -35.81
C PRO A 76 -6.35 13.53 -34.82
N LYS A 77 -6.55 12.27 -35.22
CA LYS A 77 -6.24 11.11 -34.37
C LYS A 77 -4.80 11.16 -33.85
N GLY A 78 -4.66 10.98 -32.54
CA GLY A 78 -3.38 11.02 -31.85
C GLY A 78 -2.81 12.43 -31.67
N VAL A 79 -3.55 13.50 -31.95
CA VAL A 79 -3.18 14.86 -31.53
C VAL A 79 -3.99 15.24 -30.30
N ALA A 80 -3.33 15.85 -29.32
CA ALA A 80 -3.93 16.26 -28.06
C ALA A 80 -3.40 17.63 -27.63
N VAL A 81 -4.23 18.37 -26.91
CA VAL A 81 -3.76 19.49 -26.09
C VAL A 81 -3.23 18.92 -24.78
N VAL A 82 -2.01 19.28 -24.41
CA VAL A 82 -1.36 18.85 -23.17
C VAL A 82 -1.07 20.06 -22.31
N TYR A 83 -1.45 19.96 -21.05
CA TYR A 83 -1.23 20.97 -20.05
C TYR A 83 -0.85 20.31 -18.72
N GLN A 84 -0.02 20.99 -17.95
CA GLN A 84 0.26 20.66 -16.56
C GLN A 84 0.25 21.98 -15.78
N ASN A 85 -0.08 21.94 -14.49
CA ASN A 85 -0.04 23.17 -13.70
C ASN A 85 1.34 23.82 -13.78
N ASP A 86 1.35 25.16 -13.73
CA ASP A 86 2.52 26.02 -13.84
C ASP A 86 3.14 26.11 -15.25
N TRP A 87 2.57 25.44 -16.25
CA TRP A 87 2.93 25.71 -17.64
C TRP A 87 2.39 27.07 -18.08
N LEU A 88 3.20 27.81 -18.85
CA LEU A 88 2.82 29.13 -19.36
C LEU A 88 1.58 29.05 -20.26
N GLU A 89 1.51 28.02 -21.08
CA GLU A 89 0.39 27.77 -21.99
C GLU A 89 0.24 26.27 -22.30
N PRO A 90 -0.97 25.81 -22.62
CA PRO A 90 -1.19 24.47 -23.15
C PRO A 90 -0.51 24.30 -24.52
N VAL A 91 0.07 23.14 -24.77
CA VAL A 91 0.78 22.84 -26.02
C VAL A 91 0.06 21.77 -26.83
N LEU A 92 0.24 21.79 -28.15
CA LEU A 92 -0.31 20.78 -29.05
C LEU A 92 0.71 19.66 -29.26
N CYS A 93 0.36 18.43 -28.87
CA CYS A 93 1.25 17.27 -28.98
C CYS A 93 0.71 16.22 -29.95
N LYS A 94 1.61 15.59 -30.72
CA LYS A 94 1.34 14.37 -31.48
C LYS A 94 1.79 13.15 -30.67
N VAL A 95 0.82 12.40 -30.16
CA VAL A 95 1.03 11.14 -29.45
C VAL A 95 1.38 10.04 -30.44
N LYS A 96 2.52 9.37 -30.23
CA LYS A 96 2.93 8.22 -31.04
C LYS A 96 1.98 7.04 -30.78
N LYS A 97 1.68 6.27 -31.83
CA LYS A 97 0.94 5.02 -31.67
C LYS A 97 1.77 4.06 -30.80
N TYR A 98 1.13 3.45 -29.80
CA TYR A 98 1.74 2.39 -29.02
C TYR A 98 2.13 1.21 -29.94
N SER A 99 3.35 0.70 -29.79
CA SER A 99 3.93 -0.32 -30.67
C SER A 99 3.70 -1.76 -30.19
N GLY A 100 3.04 -1.96 -29.04
CA GLY A 100 2.69 -3.29 -28.55
C GLY A 100 1.51 -3.91 -29.28
N GLY A 101 1.28 -5.21 -29.05
CA GLY A 101 0.10 -5.89 -29.58
C GLY A 101 -1.19 -5.31 -28.97
N GLU A 102 -2.19 -5.06 -29.83
CA GLU A 102 -3.54 -4.73 -29.38
C GLU A 102 -4.27 -6.05 -29.09
N SER A 103 -4.55 -6.33 -27.81
CA SER A 103 -5.43 -7.42 -27.39
C SER A 103 -6.71 -6.85 -26.82
N PRO A 104 -7.89 -7.46 -27.06
CA PRO A 104 -9.10 -7.10 -26.34
C PRO A 104 -8.83 -7.13 -24.84
N TYR A 105 -9.32 -6.11 -24.13
CA TYR A 105 -9.26 -6.12 -22.67
C TYR A 105 -10.05 -7.34 -22.17
N SER A 106 -9.35 -8.32 -21.62
CA SER A 106 -9.94 -9.41 -20.86
C SER A 106 -9.81 -9.03 -19.40
N PHE A 107 -10.93 -8.68 -18.76
CA PHE A 107 -10.96 -8.61 -17.31
C PHE A 107 -10.83 -10.03 -16.79
N GLU A 108 -9.60 -10.46 -16.53
CA GLU A 108 -9.36 -11.57 -15.64
C GLU A 108 -9.41 -10.99 -14.22
N PRO A 109 -10.51 -11.20 -13.46
CA PRO A 109 -10.43 -10.93 -12.03
C PRO A 109 -9.23 -11.73 -11.55
N ALA A 110 -8.26 -11.05 -10.92
CA ALA A 110 -7.07 -11.69 -10.37
C ALA A 110 -7.53 -12.98 -9.69
N GLN A 111 -7.19 -14.13 -10.30
CA GLN A 111 -7.78 -15.38 -9.89
C GLN A 111 -7.49 -15.55 -8.40
N LYS A 112 -8.50 -15.97 -7.63
CA LYS A 112 -8.42 -16.39 -6.23
C LYS A 112 -7.51 -17.62 -6.02
N ASN A 113 -6.45 -17.77 -6.81
CA ASN A 113 -5.36 -18.71 -6.59
C ASN A 113 -4.16 -18.03 -5.88
N ASN A 114 -4.29 -16.75 -5.50
CA ASN A 114 -3.24 -15.98 -4.83
C ASN A 114 -3.01 -16.30 -3.35
N ASN A 115 -3.87 -17.07 -2.67
CA ASN A 115 -3.66 -17.34 -1.24
C ASN A 115 -2.29 -18.00 -0.98
N GLY A 116 -1.91 -18.99 -1.79
CA GLY A 116 -0.62 -19.68 -1.62
C GLY A 116 0.59 -18.77 -1.85
N ASN A 117 0.54 -17.89 -2.87
CA ASN A 117 1.64 -16.97 -3.15
C ASN A 117 1.72 -15.83 -2.13
N GLU A 118 0.58 -15.34 -1.63
CA GLU A 118 0.56 -14.27 -0.62
C GLU A 118 0.99 -14.79 0.77
N GLU A 119 0.54 -15.98 1.16
CA GLU A 119 1.02 -16.65 2.37
C GLU A 119 2.52 -16.94 2.28
N HIS A 120 3.00 -17.46 1.16
CA HIS A 120 4.43 -17.70 0.95
C HIS A 120 5.23 -16.40 1.02
N PHE A 121 4.77 -15.33 0.36
CA PHE A 121 5.40 -14.01 0.44
C PHE A 121 5.48 -13.49 1.88
N LYS A 122 4.39 -13.60 2.65
CA LYS A 122 4.38 -13.20 4.07
C LYS A 122 5.41 -13.99 4.87
N THR A 123 5.48 -15.30 4.65
CA THR A 123 6.45 -16.18 5.31
C THR A 123 7.89 -15.79 4.96
N GLU A 124 8.21 -15.58 3.69
CA GLU A 124 9.55 -15.13 3.27
C GLU A 124 9.91 -13.74 3.83
N LEU A 125 8.95 -12.82 3.86
CA LEU A 125 9.18 -11.48 4.40
C LEU A 125 9.39 -11.53 5.91
N LEU A 126 8.63 -12.36 6.65
CA LEU A 126 8.83 -12.56 8.08
C LEU A 126 10.19 -13.17 8.39
N LYS A 127 10.67 -14.12 7.56
CA LYS A 127 12.03 -14.64 7.71
C LYS A 127 13.06 -13.53 7.64
N LEU A 128 12.94 -12.61 6.68
CA LEU A 128 13.84 -11.46 6.55
C LEU A 128 13.74 -10.52 7.75
N LEU A 129 12.52 -10.17 8.15
CA LEU A 129 12.28 -9.20 9.24
C LEU A 129 12.73 -9.71 10.60
N LEU A 130 12.52 -11.00 10.88
CA LEU A 130 12.77 -11.61 12.18
C LEU A 130 14.16 -12.25 12.30
N LYS A 131 14.93 -12.33 11.21
CA LYS A 131 16.30 -12.87 11.22
C LYS A 131 17.21 -12.23 12.27
N GLY A 132 17.01 -10.94 12.58
CA GLY A 132 17.75 -10.24 13.64
C GLY A 132 17.23 -10.46 15.06
N ARG A 133 16.18 -11.26 15.25
CA ARG A 133 15.44 -11.44 16.52
C ARG A 133 15.37 -12.89 16.99
N VAL A 134 15.80 -13.83 16.18
CA VAL A 134 15.80 -15.26 16.50
C VAL A 134 17.20 -15.83 16.36
N THR A 135 17.49 -16.87 17.14
CA THR A 135 18.73 -17.65 17.04
C THR A 135 18.66 -18.70 15.93
N GLU A 136 17.45 -19.15 15.59
CA GLU A 136 17.19 -19.97 14.41
C GLU A 136 17.72 -19.32 13.12
N ARG A 137 18.38 -20.13 12.29
CA ARG A 137 18.89 -19.66 11.00
C ARG A 137 17.75 -19.51 9.99
N LEU A 138 17.23 -18.30 9.88
CA LEU A 138 16.25 -17.94 8.85
C LEU A 138 16.96 -17.50 7.56
N GLU A 139 16.66 -18.20 6.46
CA GLU A 139 17.07 -17.80 5.12
C GLU A 139 15.83 -17.41 4.31
N ALA A 140 15.73 -16.12 3.99
CA ALA A 140 14.68 -15.56 3.16
C ALA A 140 15.15 -15.51 1.71
N ASP A 141 14.26 -15.87 0.78
CA ASP A 141 14.50 -15.70 -0.65
C ASP A 141 14.30 -14.24 -1.06
N ILE A 142 15.40 -13.48 -1.04
CA ILE A 142 15.40 -12.03 -1.33
C ILE A 142 15.03 -11.75 -2.79
N ASP A 143 15.42 -12.62 -3.71
CA ASP A 143 15.14 -12.45 -5.14
C ASP A 143 13.68 -12.73 -5.45
N TYR A 144 13.10 -13.75 -4.79
CA TYR A 144 11.66 -13.97 -4.80
C TYR A 144 10.89 -12.78 -4.21
N LEU A 145 11.30 -12.29 -3.02
CA LEU A 145 10.65 -11.14 -2.39
C LEU A 145 10.65 -9.91 -3.29
N ASP A 146 11.80 -9.59 -3.91
CA ASP A 146 11.90 -8.44 -4.81
C ASP A 146 11.05 -8.59 -6.07
N LYS A 147 11.01 -9.81 -6.63
CA LYS A 147 10.24 -10.13 -7.82
C LYS A 147 8.73 -10.10 -7.58
N GLU A 148 8.25 -10.60 -6.44
CA GLU A 148 6.82 -10.73 -6.14
C GLU A 148 6.21 -9.48 -5.50
N LEU A 149 7.03 -8.61 -4.90
CA LEU A 149 6.58 -7.37 -4.25
C LEU A 149 5.62 -6.49 -5.08
N PRO A 150 5.78 -6.35 -6.41
CA PRO A 150 4.83 -5.59 -7.22
C PRO A 150 3.42 -6.20 -7.25
N PHE A 151 3.31 -7.53 -7.15
CA PHE A 151 2.08 -8.29 -7.39
C PHE A 151 1.28 -8.59 -6.11
N VAL A 152 1.89 -8.47 -4.93
CA VAL A 152 1.17 -8.69 -3.66
C VAL A 152 0.18 -7.56 -3.33
N SER A 153 -0.88 -7.92 -2.62
CA SER A 153 -1.94 -7.00 -2.19
C SER A 153 -1.54 -6.21 -0.93
N LEU A 154 -0.50 -5.38 -1.05
CA LEU A 154 -0.03 -4.46 -0.01
C LEU A 154 -0.22 -3.00 -0.43
N SER A 155 -0.36 -2.10 0.54
CA SER A 155 -0.35 -0.65 0.29
C SER A 155 0.97 -0.23 -0.37
N THR A 156 0.97 0.80 -1.21
CA THR A 156 2.21 1.27 -1.85
C THR A 156 3.23 1.75 -0.84
N LYS A 157 2.79 2.37 0.26
CA LYS A 157 3.64 2.72 1.40
C LYS A 157 4.42 1.50 1.90
N ASN A 158 3.77 0.35 2.07
CA ASN A 158 4.44 -0.88 2.47
C ASN A 158 5.33 -1.43 1.39
N LYS A 159 4.91 -1.38 0.12
CA LYS A 159 5.76 -1.82 -0.99
C LYS A 159 7.05 -1.01 -1.04
N ILE A 160 6.99 0.30 -0.87
CA ILE A 160 8.18 1.17 -0.80
C ILE A 160 9.04 0.82 0.41
N GLY A 161 8.43 0.66 1.59
CA GLY A 161 9.17 0.31 2.82
C GLY A 161 9.88 -1.05 2.71
N ILE A 162 9.17 -2.07 2.24
CA ILE A 162 9.72 -3.42 2.02
C ILE A 162 10.82 -3.39 0.96
N LYS A 163 10.63 -2.64 -0.14
CA LYS A 163 11.66 -2.47 -1.17
C LYS A 163 12.93 -1.85 -0.60
N SER A 164 12.80 -0.81 0.23
CA SER A 164 13.93 -0.19 0.91
C SER A 164 14.67 -1.16 1.82
N LEU A 165 13.96 -2.04 2.54
CA LEU A 165 14.57 -3.09 3.37
C LEU A 165 15.31 -4.12 2.51
N ILE A 166 14.69 -4.59 1.42
CA ILE A 166 15.32 -5.54 0.48
C ILE A 166 16.62 -4.96 -0.09
N ASP A 167 16.60 -3.70 -0.52
CA ASP A 167 17.78 -3.03 -1.09
C ASP A 167 18.87 -2.78 -0.04
N GLU A 168 18.49 -2.46 1.20
CA GLU A 168 19.43 -2.37 2.33
C GLU A 168 20.11 -3.71 2.58
N TYR A 169 19.33 -4.78 2.74
CA TYR A 169 19.86 -6.12 3.01
C TYR A 169 20.77 -6.63 1.90
N ARG A 170 20.46 -6.35 0.62
CA ARG A 170 21.34 -6.70 -0.51
C ARG A 170 22.71 -6.01 -0.42
N ARG A 171 22.77 -4.79 0.12
CA ARG A 171 23.99 -3.99 0.21
C ARG A 171 24.84 -4.32 1.44
N THR A 172 24.20 -4.56 2.58
CA THR A 172 24.89 -4.67 3.88
C THR A 172 24.81 -6.06 4.51
N HIS A 173 23.94 -6.94 4.00
CA HIS A 173 23.56 -8.20 4.64
C HIS A 173 23.04 -8.05 6.08
N THR A 174 22.62 -6.85 6.43
CA THR A 174 22.04 -6.48 7.72
C THR A 174 20.87 -5.54 7.48
N LEU A 175 19.98 -5.38 8.46
CA LEU A 175 18.93 -4.37 8.41
C LEU A 175 19.01 -3.46 9.63
N SER A 176 18.95 -2.16 9.42
CA SER A 176 18.79 -1.15 10.46
C SER A 176 17.58 -1.43 11.35
N ILE A 177 16.49 -1.98 10.78
CA ILE A 177 15.28 -2.34 11.53
C ILE A 177 15.50 -3.46 12.56
N TRP A 178 16.60 -4.20 12.48
CA TRP A 178 16.95 -5.22 13.47
C TRP A 178 17.47 -4.63 14.78
N GLU A 179 17.95 -3.38 14.79
CA GLU A 179 18.39 -2.72 16.01
C GLU A 179 17.24 -2.55 17.03
N ASP A 180 17.54 -2.72 18.33
CA ASP A 180 16.53 -2.64 19.39
C ASP A 180 15.76 -1.31 19.43
N LYS A 181 16.45 -0.20 19.14
CA LYS A 181 15.83 1.13 19.05
C LYS A 181 14.72 1.21 17.99
N HIS A 182 14.75 0.34 16.98
CA HIS A 182 13.76 0.28 15.90
C HIS A 182 12.70 -0.82 16.11
N PHE A 183 12.65 -1.44 17.30
CA PHE A 183 11.69 -2.52 17.56
C PHE A 183 10.23 -2.10 17.34
N GLY A 184 9.87 -0.86 17.67
CA GLY A 184 8.53 -0.34 17.40
C GLY A 184 8.19 -0.28 15.91
N GLN A 185 9.16 0.09 15.08
CA GLN A 185 8.99 0.12 13.62
C GLN A 185 8.86 -1.31 13.06
N LEU A 186 9.72 -2.24 13.50
CA LEU A 186 9.62 -3.66 13.15
C LEU A 186 8.23 -4.21 13.50
N SER A 187 7.78 -3.94 14.73
CA SER A 187 6.49 -4.39 15.24
C SER A 187 5.32 -3.88 14.41
N SER A 188 5.38 -2.59 14.01
CA SER A 188 4.38 -2.00 13.13
C SER A 188 4.31 -2.71 11.77
N VAL A 189 5.46 -2.99 11.15
CA VAL A 189 5.51 -3.67 9.84
C VAL A 189 4.96 -5.10 9.95
N VAL A 190 5.31 -5.84 11.02
CA VAL A 190 4.83 -7.20 11.25
C VAL A 190 3.31 -7.22 11.49
N CYS A 191 2.77 -6.33 12.32
CA CYS A 191 1.32 -6.23 12.55
C CYS A 191 0.54 -5.94 11.27
N GLU A 192 1.04 -4.99 10.48
CA GLU A 192 0.39 -4.59 9.24
C GLU A 192 0.42 -5.73 8.20
N LEU A 193 1.54 -6.45 8.11
CA LEU A 193 1.69 -7.64 7.24
C LEU A 193 0.68 -8.75 7.59
N LEU A 194 0.40 -8.94 8.88
CA LEU A 194 -0.54 -9.95 9.36
C LEU A 194 -2.00 -9.46 9.39
N ASN A 195 -2.22 -8.14 9.26
CA ASN A 195 -3.51 -7.48 9.41
C ASN A 195 -4.23 -7.95 10.69
N SER A 196 -3.56 -7.72 11.83
CA SER A 196 -3.88 -8.34 13.13
C SER A 196 -4.34 -7.36 14.20
N ASP A 197 -4.30 -6.05 13.98
CA ASP A 197 -4.47 -5.03 15.04
C ASP A 197 -5.76 -5.21 15.85
N SER A 198 -6.91 -5.29 15.16
CA SER A 198 -8.21 -5.47 15.82
C SER A 198 -8.36 -6.80 16.56
N LYS A 199 -7.69 -7.86 16.08
CA LYS A 199 -7.74 -9.18 16.72
C LYS A 199 -6.87 -9.21 17.97
N VAL A 200 -5.67 -8.64 17.91
CA VAL A 200 -4.74 -8.57 19.05
C VAL A 200 -5.37 -7.76 20.18
N GLU A 201 -5.98 -6.62 19.87
CA GLU A 201 -6.68 -5.81 20.88
C GLU A 201 -7.81 -6.59 21.54
N ARG A 202 -8.64 -7.28 20.75
CA ARG A 202 -9.71 -8.12 21.29
C ARG A 202 -9.17 -9.25 22.18
N TYR A 203 -8.14 -9.97 21.75
CA TYR A 203 -7.55 -11.04 22.55
C TYR A 203 -6.96 -10.52 23.87
N ALA A 204 -6.29 -9.37 23.84
CA ALA A 204 -5.74 -8.75 25.05
C ALA A 204 -6.83 -8.33 26.05
N GLN A 205 -8.02 -7.97 25.58
CA GLN A 205 -9.16 -7.57 26.42
C GLN A 205 -10.00 -8.76 26.93
N GLU A 206 -10.12 -9.83 26.14
CA GLU A 206 -11.00 -10.97 26.43
C GLU A 206 -10.29 -12.12 27.18
N ALA A 207 -8.97 -12.20 27.12
CA ALA A 207 -8.21 -13.28 27.75
C ALA A 207 -8.34 -13.24 29.29
N LYS A 208 -8.54 -14.40 29.93
CA LYS A 208 -8.61 -14.54 31.39
C LYS A 208 -7.25 -14.38 32.05
N ASP A 209 -6.19 -14.81 31.36
CA ASP A 209 -4.81 -14.73 31.79
C ASP A 209 -3.84 -14.63 30.60
N PHE A 210 -2.56 -14.40 30.91
CA PHE A 210 -1.52 -14.28 29.88
C PHE A 210 -1.22 -15.59 29.15
N ALA A 211 -1.59 -16.74 29.72
CA ALA A 211 -1.43 -18.03 29.05
C ALA A 211 -2.47 -18.18 27.92
N GLU A 212 -3.74 -17.85 28.19
CA GLU A 212 -4.81 -17.82 27.19
C GLU A 212 -4.47 -16.80 26.08
N LEU A 213 -4.01 -15.60 26.44
CA LEU A 213 -3.56 -14.61 25.45
C LEU A 213 -2.45 -15.15 24.53
N SER A 214 -1.45 -15.83 25.11
CA SER A 214 -0.33 -16.40 24.32
C SER A 214 -0.79 -17.50 23.37
N ILE A 215 -1.76 -18.32 23.80
CA ILE A 215 -2.37 -19.37 22.98
C ILE A 215 -3.15 -18.74 21.81
N ASP A 216 -3.92 -17.68 22.06
CA ASP A 216 -4.71 -17.04 21.02
C ASP A 216 -3.85 -16.26 20.01
N LEU A 217 -2.75 -15.66 20.45
CA LEU A 217 -1.73 -15.09 19.56
C LEU A 217 -1.10 -16.17 18.67
N ARG A 218 -0.72 -17.33 19.24
CA ARG A 218 -0.21 -18.46 18.46
C ARG A 218 -1.20 -18.91 17.39
N LYS A 219 -2.47 -19.15 17.75
CA LYS A 219 -3.51 -19.53 16.78
C LYS A 219 -3.69 -18.50 15.67
N LEU A 220 -3.60 -17.21 16.01
CA LEU A 220 -3.67 -16.13 15.04
C LEU A 220 -2.52 -16.20 14.03
N ILE A 221 -1.30 -16.46 14.52
CA ILE A 221 -0.09 -16.59 13.70
C ILE A 221 -0.21 -17.82 12.78
N GLU A 222 -0.52 -18.98 13.34
CA GLU A 222 -0.70 -20.24 12.59
C GLU A 222 -1.72 -20.08 11.46
N ALA A 223 -2.83 -19.38 11.72
CA ALA A 223 -3.86 -19.12 10.72
C ALA A 223 -3.43 -18.15 9.59
N LYS A 224 -2.31 -17.44 9.74
CA LYS A 224 -1.84 -16.39 8.81
C LYS A 224 -0.59 -16.77 8.04
N VAL A 225 0.30 -17.54 8.64
CA VAL A 225 1.62 -17.88 8.08
C VAL A 225 1.90 -19.38 8.03
N GLY A 226 0.95 -20.19 8.51
CA GLY A 226 1.12 -21.63 8.65
C GLY A 226 1.95 -22.01 9.87
N ASP A 227 2.44 -23.25 9.87
CA ASP A 227 3.27 -23.79 10.95
C ASP A 227 4.68 -23.19 10.89
N VAL A 228 5.08 -22.52 11.96
CA VAL A 228 6.41 -21.91 12.14
C VAL A 228 6.96 -22.31 13.50
N SER A 229 8.27 -22.24 13.69
CA SER A 229 8.90 -22.65 14.95
C SER A 229 8.37 -21.85 16.16
N ASP A 230 8.53 -22.43 17.35
CA ASP A 230 8.13 -21.78 18.60
C ASP A 230 8.87 -20.45 18.83
N GLU A 231 10.14 -20.36 18.41
CA GLU A 231 10.96 -19.15 18.53
C GLU A 231 10.45 -18.04 17.60
N VAL A 232 10.13 -18.38 16.34
CA VAL A 232 9.53 -17.44 15.39
C VAL A 232 8.14 -17.01 15.85
N THR A 233 7.32 -17.96 16.33
CA THR A 233 5.99 -17.68 16.88
C THR A 233 6.08 -16.70 18.05
N LEU A 234 7.04 -16.91 18.95
CA LEU A 234 7.29 -16.01 20.08
C LEU A 234 7.72 -14.62 19.61
N SER A 235 8.65 -14.54 18.65
CA SER A 235 9.14 -13.27 18.10
C SER A 235 8.02 -12.46 17.43
N ILE A 236 7.15 -13.13 16.65
CA ILE A 236 5.95 -12.50 16.07
C ILE A 236 5.00 -12.04 17.19
N SER A 237 4.74 -12.87 18.19
CA SER A 237 3.88 -12.52 19.33
C SER A 237 4.39 -11.28 20.08
N GLN A 238 5.71 -11.17 20.27
CA GLN A 238 6.35 -9.99 20.86
C GLN A 238 6.16 -8.75 19.99
N CYS A 239 6.27 -8.86 18.65
CA CYS A 239 5.98 -7.77 17.73
C CYS A 239 4.51 -7.32 17.84
N LEU A 240 3.57 -8.27 17.82
CA LEU A 240 2.14 -7.99 17.94
C LEU A 240 1.81 -7.23 19.23
N MET A 241 2.29 -7.73 20.36
CA MET A 241 2.05 -7.12 21.66
C MET A 241 2.80 -5.80 21.85
N LYS A 242 3.98 -5.65 21.22
CA LYS A 242 4.72 -4.38 21.23
C LYS A 242 3.96 -3.31 20.44
N HIS A 243 3.40 -3.63 19.29
CA HIS A 243 2.57 -2.67 18.55
C HIS A 243 1.32 -2.27 19.35
N TYR A 244 0.62 -3.25 19.93
CA TYR A 244 -0.52 -3.03 20.81
C TYR A 244 -0.20 -2.07 21.98
N SER A 245 1.02 -2.17 22.54
CA SER A 245 1.49 -1.31 23.64
C SER A 245 1.56 0.18 23.30
N THR A 246 1.59 0.55 22.01
CA THR A 246 1.75 1.95 21.59
C THR A 246 0.46 2.77 21.63
N ALA A 247 -0.70 2.14 21.80
CA ALA A 247 -1.98 2.82 21.73
C ALA A 247 -2.30 3.66 22.99
N ASN A 248 -1.99 3.15 24.18
CA ASN A 248 -2.22 3.85 25.45
C ASN A 248 -1.36 3.25 26.60
N GLU A 249 -1.35 3.93 27.76
CA GLU A 249 -0.54 3.50 28.94
C GLU A 249 -1.00 2.17 29.54
N ASP A 250 -2.29 1.85 29.50
CA ASP A 250 -2.80 0.59 30.04
C ASP A 250 -2.35 -0.60 29.19
N ASN A 251 -2.39 -0.46 27.86
CA ASN A 251 -1.84 -1.43 26.92
C ASN A 251 -0.33 -1.64 27.15
N LEU A 252 0.41 -0.58 27.49
CA LEU A 252 1.83 -0.68 27.82
C LEU A 252 2.06 -1.52 29.08
N ARG A 253 1.22 -1.36 30.11
CA ARG A 253 1.28 -2.18 31.33
C ARG A 253 0.93 -3.64 31.05
N ILE A 254 -0.10 -3.89 30.24
CA ILE A 254 -0.49 -5.25 29.82
C ILE A 254 0.66 -5.92 29.06
N TYR A 255 1.28 -5.22 28.11
CA TYR A 255 2.45 -5.72 27.37
C TYR A 255 3.61 -6.08 28.30
N ALA A 256 3.95 -5.19 29.26
CA ALA A 256 5.03 -5.44 30.20
C ALA A 256 4.75 -6.69 31.07
N ALA A 257 3.54 -6.81 31.61
CA ALA A 257 3.13 -7.93 32.45
C ALA A 257 3.08 -9.26 31.66
N TRP A 258 2.54 -9.24 30.44
CA TRP A 258 2.54 -10.39 29.54
C TRP A 258 3.97 -10.84 29.20
N ARG A 259 4.87 -9.91 28.88
CA ARG A 259 6.27 -10.22 28.56
C ARG A 259 6.98 -10.88 29.74
N ASP A 260 6.80 -10.36 30.94
CA ASP A 260 7.41 -10.94 32.16
C ASP A 260 6.88 -12.35 32.44
N ASP A 261 5.59 -12.59 32.18
CA ASP A 261 4.97 -13.91 32.32
C ASP A 261 5.49 -14.92 31.29
N VAL A 262 5.68 -14.50 30.05
CA VAL A 262 6.29 -15.34 28.99
C VAL A 262 7.72 -15.73 29.34
N VAL A 263 8.53 -14.79 29.85
CA VAL A 263 9.91 -15.07 30.31
C VAL A 263 9.90 -16.09 31.47
N LYS A 264 8.98 -15.94 32.43
CA LYS A 264 8.85 -16.90 33.55
C LYS A 264 8.47 -18.31 33.11
N ARG A 265 7.72 -18.44 32.01
CA ARG A 265 7.32 -19.72 31.41
C ARG A 265 8.39 -20.35 30.51
N GLY A 266 9.58 -19.74 30.42
CA GLY A 266 10.70 -20.26 29.63
C GLY A 266 10.77 -19.72 28.20
N GLY A 267 10.02 -18.67 27.87
CA GLY A 267 10.20 -17.94 26.61
C GLY A 267 11.54 -17.19 26.60
N LEU A 268 12.27 -17.25 25.48
CA LEU A 268 13.52 -16.50 25.30
C LEU A 268 13.25 -14.99 25.41
N SER A 269 14.17 -14.27 26.07
CA SER A 269 14.08 -12.83 26.36
C SER A 269 14.30 -11.97 25.14
#